data_AF-A0A4Q3SIJ8-F1
#
_entry.id   AF-A0A4Q3SIJ8-F1
#
_cell.length_a   1.000
_cell.length_b   1.000
_cell.length_c   1.000
_cell.angle_alpha   90.00
_cell.angle_beta   90.00
_cell.angle_gamma   90.00
#
_symmetry.space_group_name_H-M   'P 1'
#
loop_
_entity.id
_entity.type
_entity.pdbx_description
1 polymer ?
#
loop_
_entity_poly.entity_id
_entity_poly.type
_entity_poly.pdbx_seq_one_letter_code
_entity_poly.pdbx_strand_id
1 'polypeptide(L)'
;PYADSYPLPTEMSVAAIAQCVQDFAAAAQRAIDAGFKVIEIHAAHGYLINQFLSPLSNQRTDDYGSSFGSRIRFLLEIVKAVRNVIGNDIPLFVRISATEWVDGGWTIEDSIALVKILKEISVDLIDCSSGGNSREQKIEVGPLYQTPLAAQVKKATGIMTAAVGMITTAEEAEGIIAEEKADLVFMARQMLRDPYFALGAAKTLNSETHWPVQYERSK
;
A
#
# COMPACT_ATOMS: atom_id res chain seq x y z
N PRO A 1 -15.00 -16.81 4.81
CA PRO A 1 -14.17 -17.23 3.65
C PRO A 1 -14.48 -16.28 2.48
N TYR A 2 -13.54 -16.04 1.56
CA TYR A 2 -13.76 -15.08 0.46
C TYR A 2 -14.83 -15.56 -0.54
N ALA A 3 -14.94 -16.88 -0.74
CA ALA A 3 -15.97 -17.54 -1.55
C ALA A 3 -16.33 -18.89 -0.92
N ASP A 4 -17.49 -19.44 -1.26
CA ASP A 4 -17.95 -20.74 -0.76
C ASP A 4 -17.00 -21.90 -1.13
N SER A 5 -16.28 -21.77 -2.25
CA SER A 5 -15.29 -22.75 -2.69
C SER A 5 -13.93 -22.64 -1.99
N TYR A 6 -13.72 -21.61 -1.17
CA TYR A 6 -12.46 -21.39 -0.48
C TYR A 6 -12.45 -22.09 0.88
N PRO A 7 -11.29 -22.57 1.35
CA PRO A 7 -11.18 -23.13 2.68
C PRO A 7 -11.56 -22.08 3.73
N LEU A 8 -12.23 -22.53 4.79
CA LEU A 8 -12.48 -21.68 5.94
C LEU A 8 -11.14 -21.40 6.65
N PRO A 9 -10.75 -20.13 6.84
CA PRO A 9 -9.52 -19.83 7.55
C PRO A 9 -9.65 -20.21 9.02
N THR A 10 -8.55 -20.66 9.62
CA THR A 10 -8.47 -20.81 11.08
C THR A 10 -8.23 -19.45 11.69
N GLU A 11 -9.04 -19.08 12.68
CA GLU A 11 -8.82 -17.84 13.44
C GLU A 11 -7.48 -17.90 14.19
N MET A 12 -6.61 -16.90 13.97
CA MET A 12 -5.31 -16.85 14.64
C MET A 12 -5.47 -16.68 16.15
N SER A 13 -4.71 -17.45 16.94
CA SER A 13 -4.57 -17.19 18.37
C SER A 13 -3.70 -15.96 18.62
N VAL A 14 -3.79 -15.35 19.80
CA VAL A 14 -2.93 -14.22 20.19
C VAL A 14 -1.43 -14.59 20.10
N ALA A 15 -1.08 -15.83 20.45
CA ALA A 15 0.29 -16.32 20.30
C ALA A 15 0.73 -16.40 18.82
N ALA A 16 -0.16 -16.83 17.91
CA ALA A 16 0.12 -16.87 16.48
C ALA A 16 0.25 -15.45 15.90
N ILE A 17 -0.55 -14.49 16.38
CA ILE A 17 -0.45 -13.08 16.01
C ILE A 17 0.93 -12.54 16.42
N ALA A 18 1.32 -12.74 17.68
CA ALA A 18 2.61 -12.30 18.20
C ALA A 18 3.79 -12.92 17.41
N GLN A 19 3.71 -14.22 17.09
CA GLN A 19 4.72 -14.87 16.25
C GLN A 19 4.79 -14.25 14.86
N CYS A 20 3.65 -14.01 14.21
CA CYS A 20 3.61 -13.41 12.88
C CYS A 20 4.24 -12.00 12.88
N VAL A 21 4.01 -11.20 13.92
CA VAL A 21 4.69 -9.89 14.09
C VAL A 21 6.22 -10.07 14.10
N GLN A 22 6.73 -11.06 14.82
CA GLN A 22 8.18 -11.35 14.83
C GLN A 22 8.69 -11.86 13.48
N ASP A 23 7.87 -12.63 12.75
CA ASP A 23 8.22 -13.13 11.43
C ASP A 23 8.38 -11.98 10.42
N PHE A 24 7.53 -10.95 10.48
CA PHE A 24 7.68 -9.72 9.70
C PHE A 24 8.97 -8.98 10.03
N ALA A 25 9.30 -8.81 11.31
CA ALA A 25 10.55 -8.17 11.74
C ALA A 25 11.78 -8.96 11.25
N ALA A 26 11.77 -10.28 11.42
CA ALA A 26 12.86 -11.13 10.92
C ALA A 26 12.98 -11.08 9.39
N ALA A 27 11.86 -11.01 8.66
CA ALA A 27 11.88 -10.85 7.20
C ALA A 27 12.43 -9.48 6.77
N ALA A 28 12.06 -8.41 7.47
CA ALA A 28 12.59 -7.08 7.20
C ALA A 28 14.11 -7.04 7.40
N GLN A 29 14.64 -7.61 8.49
CA GLN A 29 16.08 -7.70 8.71
C GLN A 29 16.79 -8.42 7.55
N ARG A 30 16.28 -9.59 7.13
CA ARG A 30 16.84 -10.33 5.98
C ARG A 30 16.83 -9.51 4.69
N ALA A 31 15.79 -8.70 4.47
CA ALA A 31 15.73 -7.81 3.30
C ALA A 31 16.83 -6.73 3.36
N ILE A 32 17.07 -6.13 4.52
CA ILE A 32 18.17 -5.17 4.69
C ILE A 32 19.52 -5.84 4.48
N ASP A 33 19.74 -7.02 5.05
CA ASP A 33 20.98 -7.79 4.87
C ASP A 33 21.22 -8.15 3.40
N ALA A 34 20.14 -8.36 2.63
CA ALA A 34 20.19 -8.61 1.19
C ALA A 34 20.40 -7.32 0.34
N GLY A 35 20.43 -6.14 0.96
CA GLY A 35 20.72 -4.87 0.31
C GLY A 35 19.49 -4.08 -0.17
N PHE A 36 18.26 -4.49 0.16
CA PHE A 36 17.07 -3.69 -0.11
C PHE A 36 17.15 -2.34 0.61
N LYS A 37 16.65 -1.29 -0.05
CA LYS A 37 16.74 0.10 0.43
C LYS A 37 15.38 0.71 0.82
N VAL A 38 14.30 -0.02 0.60
CA VAL A 38 12.93 0.35 0.97
C VAL A 38 12.24 -0.93 1.41
N ILE A 39 11.45 -0.85 2.48
CA ILE A 39 10.58 -1.94 2.92
C ILE A 39 9.13 -1.47 2.77
N GLU A 40 8.28 -2.29 2.15
CA GLU A 40 6.84 -2.04 2.09
C GLU A 40 6.08 -3.16 2.79
N ILE A 41 5.25 -2.79 3.78
CA ILE A 41 4.33 -3.72 4.43
C ILE A 41 3.04 -3.80 3.62
N HIS A 42 2.67 -5.01 3.19
CA HIS A 42 1.45 -5.22 2.43
C HIS A 42 0.23 -5.37 3.37
N ALA A 43 -0.55 -4.31 3.52
CA ALA A 43 -1.78 -4.25 4.32
C ALA A 43 -3.04 -3.99 3.48
N ALA A 44 -3.11 -4.60 2.29
CA ALA A 44 -4.13 -4.33 1.28
C ALA A 44 -4.65 -5.63 0.65
N HIS A 45 -5.57 -5.47 -0.30
CA HIS A 45 -6.04 -6.48 -1.24
C HIS A 45 -6.64 -7.75 -0.61
N GLY A 46 -7.21 -7.64 0.60
CA GLY A 46 -7.80 -8.78 1.30
C GLY A 46 -6.80 -9.82 1.78
N TYR A 47 -5.50 -9.50 1.83
CA TYR A 47 -4.50 -10.35 2.50
C TYR A 47 -4.56 -10.15 4.02
N LEU A 48 -3.76 -10.93 4.74
CA LEU A 48 -3.86 -11.12 6.19
C LEU A 48 -4.05 -9.81 6.97
N ILE A 49 -3.19 -8.81 6.78
CA ILE A 49 -3.29 -7.57 7.54
C ILE A 49 -4.58 -6.80 7.17
N ASN A 50 -4.94 -6.71 5.88
CA ASN A 50 -6.20 -6.11 5.47
C ASN A 50 -7.41 -6.84 6.07
N GLN A 51 -7.33 -8.17 6.21
CA GLN A 51 -8.39 -8.95 6.83
C GLN A 51 -8.62 -8.54 8.29
N PHE A 52 -7.57 -8.17 9.03
CA PHE A 52 -7.69 -7.62 10.39
C PHE A 52 -8.29 -6.20 10.39
N LEU A 53 -7.90 -5.35 9.43
CA LEU A 53 -8.43 -3.98 9.33
C LEU A 53 -9.93 -3.97 9.08
N SER A 54 -10.40 -4.81 8.17
CA SER A 54 -11.78 -4.77 7.69
C SER A 54 -12.79 -5.37 8.66
N PRO A 55 -13.89 -4.66 8.94
CA PRO A 55 -14.99 -5.21 9.73
C PRO A 55 -15.76 -6.34 9.02
N LEU A 56 -15.54 -6.59 7.71
CA LEU A 56 -16.21 -7.67 6.99
C LEU A 56 -15.57 -9.02 7.29
N SER A 57 -14.23 -9.06 7.27
CA SER A 57 -13.43 -10.26 7.50
C SER A 57 -13.07 -10.47 8.97
N ASN A 58 -12.95 -9.39 9.75
CA ASN A 58 -12.61 -9.47 11.17
C ASN A 58 -13.86 -9.38 12.04
N GLN A 59 -14.36 -10.55 12.45
CA GLN A 59 -15.48 -10.69 13.39
C GLN A 59 -15.00 -11.04 14.82
N ARG A 60 -13.71 -10.82 15.12
CA ARG A 60 -13.16 -11.12 16.44
C ARG A 60 -13.78 -10.22 17.51
N THR A 61 -13.99 -10.77 18.69
CA THR A 61 -14.53 -10.06 19.85
C THR A 61 -13.46 -9.63 20.85
N ASP A 62 -12.20 -9.96 20.60
CA ASP A 62 -11.07 -9.63 21.46
C ASP A 62 -10.41 -8.28 21.08
N ASP A 63 -9.22 -8.04 21.64
CA ASP A 63 -8.42 -6.83 21.44
C ASP A 63 -7.90 -6.63 20.01
N TYR A 64 -8.21 -7.56 19.09
CA TYR A 64 -7.83 -7.49 17.69
C TYR A 64 -9.00 -7.29 16.71
N GLY A 65 -10.27 -7.16 17.15
CA GLY A 65 -11.40 -6.95 16.23
C GLY A 65 -12.57 -6.09 16.71
N SER A 66 -12.75 -5.98 18.03
CA SER A 66 -13.92 -5.36 18.67
C SER A 66 -14.19 -3.88 18.36
N SER A 67 -13.21 -3.14 17.86
CA SER A 67 -13.31 -1.71 17.56
C SER A 67 -12.34 -1.31 16.45
N PHE A 68 -12.42 -0.08 15.96
CA PHE A 68 -11.40 0.46 15.04
C PHE A 68 -9.98 0.31 15.62
N GLY A 69 -9.77 0.71 16.87
CA GLY A 69 -8.48 0.59 17.55
C GLY A 69 -8.00 -0.86 17.67
N SER A 70 -8.92 -1.79 17.91
CA SER A 70 -8.63 -3.23 17.96
C SER A 70 -8.23 -3.77 16.58
N ARG A 71 -8.97 -3.40 15.52
CA ARG A 71 -8.71 -3.87 14.14
C ARG A 71 -7.37 -3.41 13.58
N ILE A 72 -6.94 -2.19 13.91
CA ILE A 72 -5.64 -1.66 13.45
C ILE A 72 -4.45 -2.20 14.25
N ARG A 73 -4.69 -2.75 15.46
CA ARG A 73 -3.64 -3.15 16.40
C ARG A 73 -2.56 -4.03 15.77
N PHE A 74 -2.97 -5.05 15.01
CA PHE A 74 -2.03 -5.99 14.39
C PHE A 74 -1.07 -5.29 13.42
N LEU A 75 -1.57 -4.39 12.56
CA LEU A 75 -0.71 -3.59 11.68
C LEU A 75 0.24 -2.69 12.48
N LEU A 76 -0.24 -2.05 13.54
CA LEU A 76 0.60 -1.19 14.38
C LEU A 76 1.72 -1.98 15.08
N GLU A 77 1.44 -3.21 15.52
CA GLU A 77 2.44 -4.11 16.11
C GLU A 77 3.50 -4.52 15.08
N ILE A 78 3.10 -4.85 13.84
CA ILE A 78 4.02 -5.15 12.73
C ILE A 78 4.89 -3.92 12.42
N VAL A 79 4.30 -2.75 12.24
CA VAL A 79 5.04 -1.52 11.89
C VAL A 79 6.09 -1.21 12.95
N LYS A 80 5.74 -1.29 14.24
CA LYS A 80 6.69 -1.07 15.33
C LYS A 80 7.81 -2.11 15.34
N ALA A 81 7.48 -3.38 15.16
CA ALA A 81 8.48 -4.45 15.16
C ALA A 81 9.45 -4.34 13.97
N VAL A 82 8.93 -4.04 12.77
CA VAL A 82 9.73 -3.80 11.56
C VAL A 82 10.59 -2.55 11.72
N ARG A 83 10.02 -1.43 12.19
CA ARG A 83 10.76 -0.19 12.40
C ARG A 83 11.92 -0.37 13.39
N ASN A 84 11.72 -1.14 14.46
CA ASN A 84 12.75 -1.42 15.45
C ASN A 84 14.00 -2.11 14.87
N VAL A 85 13.85 -2.93 13.82
CA VAL A 85 14.99 -3.67 13.23
C VAL A 85 15.64 -2.93 12.07
N ILE A 86 14.88 -2.16 11.28
CA ILE A 86 15.43 -1.45 10.11
C ILE A 86 15.97 -0.05 10.44
N GLY A 87 15.70 0.48 11.64
CA GLY A 87 16.07 1.84 12.05
C GLY A 87 15.27 2.91 11.29
N ASN A 88 15.63 4.19 11.42
CA ASN A 88 14.91 5.30 10.76
C ASN A 88 15.48 5.68 9.38
N ASP A 89 16.64 5.14 9.00
CA ASP A 89 17.32 5.49 7.74
C ASP A 89 16.77 4.75 6.52
N ILE A 90 15.98 3.69 6.76
CA ILE A 90 15.33 2.92 5.71
C ILE A 90 13.87 3.37 5.57
N PRO A 91 13.41 3.86 4.41
CA PRO A 91 12.01 4.16 4.18
C PRO A 91 11.12 2.94 4.42
N LEU A 92 10.09 3.12 5.24
CA LEU A 92 9.04 2.14 5.51
C LEU A 92 7.74 2.61 4.90
N PHE A 93 7.28 1.88 3.91
CA PHE A 93 6.00 2.11 3.25
C PHE A 93 4.95 1.16 3.82
N VAL A 94 3.70 1.59 3.80
CA VAL A 94 2.55 0.71 4.05
C VAL A 94 1.59 0.81 2.88
N ARG A 95 1.35 -0.31 2.22
CA ARG A 95 0.32 -0.40 1.18
C ARG A 95 -1.02 -0.73 1.80
N ILE A 96 -2.04 0.09 1.51
CA ILE A 96 -3.41 -0.10 2.03
C ILE A 96 -4.43 -0.25 0.90
N SER A 97 -5.53 -0.94 1.20
CA SER A 97 -6.77 -0.79 0.44
C SER A 97 -7.54 0.37 1.05
N ALA A 98 -7.46 1.55 0.43
CA ALA A 98 -8.00 2.78 0.98
C ALA A 98 -9.55 2.79 1.08
N THR A 99 -10.21 1.90 0.34
CA THR A 99 -11.63 1.58 0.48
C THR A 99 -11.85 0.15 -0.04
N GLU A 100 -12.88 -0.53 0.48
CA GLU A 100 -13.29 -1.86 0.01
C GLU A 100 -14.42 -1.83 -1.01
N TRP A 101 -14.97 -0.65 -1.31
CA TRP A 101 -16.03 -0.45 -2.31
C TRP A 101 -17.30 -1.28 -2.06
N VAL A 102 -17.64 -1.48 -0.79
CA VAL A 102 -18.79 -2.27 -0.35
C VAL A 102 -19.36 -1.67 0.93
N ASP A 103 -20.68 -1.71 1.07
CA ASP A 103 -21.36 -1.19 2.26
C ASP A 103 -20.94 -1.95 3.52
N GLY A 104 -20.73 -1.20 4.61
CA GLY A 104 -20.24 -1.76 5.87
C GLY A 104 -18.78 -2.20 5.86
N GLY A 105 -18.06 -2.04 4.74
CA GLY A 105 -16.63 -2.31 4.62
C GLY A 105 -15.74 -1.17 5.13
N TRP A 106 -14.43 -1.35 4.95
CA TRP A 106 -13.43 -0.33 5.24
C TRP A 106 -13.55 0.88 4.29
N THR A 107 -13.56 2.08 4.84
CA THR A 107 -13.80 3.33 4.11
C THR A 107 -12.54 4.19 3.95
N ILE A 108 -12.64 5.26 3.16
CA ILE A 108 -11.54 6.24 3.03
C ILE A 108 -11.34 7.01 4.33
N GLU A 109 -12.39 7.26 5.11
CA GLU A 109 -12.32 7.87 6.43
C GLU A 109 -11.55 7.00 7.43
N ASP A 110 -11.81 5.67 7.42
CA ASP A 110 -11.06 4.71 8.23
C ASP A 110 -9.57 4.70 7.85
N SER A 111 -9.28 4.76 6.55
CA SER A 111 -7.91 4.86 6.04
C SER A 111 -7.21 6.14 6.50
N ILE A 112 -7.88 7.29 6.43
CA ILE A 112 -7.34 8.57 6.92
C ILE A 112 -7.07 8.50 8.43
N ALA A 113 -7.98 7.90 9.21
CA ALA A 113 -7.79 7.72 10.65
C ALA A 113 -6.59 6.81 10.97
N LEU A 114 -6.46 5.68 10.25
CA LEU A 114 -5.32 4.78 10.36
C LEU A 114 -4.01 5.48 10.01
N VAL A 115 -3.99 6.20 8.89
CA VAL A 115 -2.78 6.84 8.37
C VAL A 115 -2.27 7.94 9.29
N LYS A 116 -3.17 8.70 9.95
CA LYS A 116 -2.77 9.64 11.00
C LYS A 116 -1.97 8.95 12.11
N ILE A 117 -2.38 7.75 12.51
CA ILE A 117 -1.68 6.97 13.53
C ILE A 117 -0.36 6.40 12.99
N LEU A 118 -0.36 5.89 11.75
CA LEU A 118 0.85 5.36 11.10
C LEU A 118 1.95 6.42 10.97
N LYS A 119 1.57 7.67 10.65
CA LYS A 119 2.49 8.81 10.60
C LYS A 119 3.21 9.02 11.94
N GLU A 120 2.50 8.95 13.06
CA GLU A 120 3.09 9.12 14.40
C GLU A 120 4.05 7.99 14.79
N ILE A 121 3.97 6.83 14.14
CA ILE A 121 4.88 5.69 14.38
C ILE A 121 5.90 5.48 13.26
N SER A 122 6.27 6.57 12.58
CA SER A 122 7.37 6.63 11.61
C SER A 122 7.14 5.74 10.38
N VAL A 123 5.93 5.74 9.81
CA VAL A 123 5.71 5.32 8.42
C VAL A 123 5.98 6.52 7.50
N ASP A 124 6.75 6.30 6.45
CA ASP A 124 7.26 7.38 5.59
C ASP A 124 6.33 7.69 4.42
N LEU A 125 5.66 6.65 3.89
CA LEU A 125 4.76 6.77 2.74
C LEU A 125 3.64 5.75 2.78
N ILE A 126 2.47 6.15 2.28
CA ILE A 126 1.33 5.25 2.07
C ILE A 126 1.15 4.96 0.58
N ASP A 127 1.23 3.69 0.20
CA ASP A 127 0.85 3.22 -1.14
C ASP A 127 -0.68 2.98 -1.16
N CYS A 128 -1.39 3.83 -1.88
CA CYS A 128 -2.85 3.90 -1.87
C CYS A 128 -3.47 3.06 -2.98
N SER A 129 -3.81 1.81 -2.66
CA SER A 129 -4.61 0.93 -3.51
C SER A 129 -6.07 0.85 -3.00
N SER A 130 -6.85 -0.14 -3.45
CA SER A 130 -8.22 -0.37 -2.98
C SER A 130 -8.70 -1.81 -3.25
N GLY A 131 -9.80 -2.18 -2.59
CA GLY A 131 -10.52 -3.44 -2.81
C GLY A 131 -9.77 -4.70 -2.38
N GLY A 132 -10.29 -5.84 -2.83
CA GLY A 132 -9.71 -7.18 -2.70
C GLY A 132 -10.28 -8.01 -1.56
N ASN A 133 -10.86 -7.40 -0.53
CA ASN A 133 -11.32 -8.12 0.65
C ASN A 133 -12.75 -8.70 0.54
N SER A 134 -13.57 -8.15 -0.35
CA SER A 134 -14.94 -8.64 -0.62
C SER A 134 -15.15 -8.91 -2.11
N ARG A 135 -15.96 -9.93 -2.42
CA ARG A 135 -16.43 -10.22 -3.79
C ARG A 135 -17.58 -9.33 -4.22
N GLU A 136 -18.27 -8.71 -3.27
CA GLU A 136 -19.42 -7.85 -3.50
C GLU A 136 -19.02 -6.41 -3.85
N GLN A 137 -17.72 -6.11 -3.80
CA GLN A 137 -17.16 -4.81 -4.14
C GLN A 137 -17.57 -4.38 -5.55
N LYS A 138 -17.95 -3.11 -5.70
CA LYS A 138 -18.30 -2.52 -7.00
C LYS A 138 -17.30 -1.44 -7.34
N ILE A 139 -16.36 -1.77 -8.21
CA ILE A 139 -15.26 -0.88 -8.60
C ILE A 139 -15.45 -0.44 -10.04
N GLU A 140 -15.56 0.86 -10.26
CA GLU A 140 -15.48 1.44 -11.60
C GLU A 140 -14.01 1.60 -11.98
N VAL A 141 -13.48 0.57 -12.65
CA VAL A 141 -12.08 0.57 -13.08
C VAL A 141 -11.93 1.40 -14.36
N GLY A 142 -11.12 2.44 -14.27
CA GLY A 142 -10.72 3.29 -15.40
C GLY A 142 -9.35 3.91 -15.16
N PRO A 143 -8.85 4.74 -16.09
CA PRO A 143 -7.63 5.50 -15.89
C PRO A 143 -7.63 6.23 -14.54
N LEU A 144 -6.50 6.17 -13.83
CA LEU A 144 -6.28 6.93 -12.59
C LEU A 144 -7.27 6.64 -11.43
N TYR A 145 -8.09 5.59 -11.48
CA TYR A 145 -9.26 5.46 -10.59
C TYR A 145 -8.98 5.48 -9.08
N GLN A 146 -7.76 5.16 -8.64
CA GLN A 146 -7.36 5.24 -7.22
C GLN A 146 -6.55 6.49 -6.87
N THR A 147 -6.14 7.28 -7.86
CA THR A 147 -5.43 8.56 -7.65
C THR A 147 -6.19 9.49 -6.72
N PRO A 148 -7.53 9.63 -6.81
CA PRO A 148 -8.28 10.43 -5.84
C PRO A 148 -8.18 9.92 -4.39
N LEU A 149 -7.92 8.63 -4.17
CA LEU A 149 -7.73 8.06 -2.83
C LEU A 149 -6.38 8.51 -2.26
N ALA A 150 -5.31 8.43 -3.06
CA ALA A 150 -3.98 8.93 -2.67
C ALA A 150 -4.01 10.43 -2.34
N ALA A 151 -4.71 11.22 -3.17
CA ALA A 151 -4.85 12.66 -2.98
C ALA A 151 -5.62 13.00 -1.69
N GLN A 152 -6.71 12.28 -1.38
CA GLN A 152 -7.47 12.48 -0.15
C GLN A 152 -6.64 12.16 1.10
N VAL A 153 -5.91 11.03 1.09
CA VAL A 153 -5.02 10.65 2.20
C VAL A 153 -3.93 11.70 2.40
N LYS A 154 -3.24 12.10 1.32
CA LYS A 154 -2.20 13.13 1.35
C LYS A 154 -2.73 14.44 1.92
N LYS A 155 -3.84 14.95 1.38
CA LYS A 155 -4.45 16.21 1.82
C LYS A 155 -4.87 16.18 3.29
N ALA A 156 -5.43 15.07 3.76
CA ALA A 156 -5.97 14.96 5.11
C ALA A 156 -4.93 14.71 6.21
N THR A 157 -3.74 14.22 5.84
CA THR A 157 -2.73 13.75 6.82
C THR A 157 -1.35 14.39 6.64
N GLY A 158 -1.06 14.94 5.45
CA GLY A 158 0.24 15.49 5.09
C GLY A 158 1.37 14.46 5.15
N ILE A 159 1.07 13.16 5.02
CA ILE A 159 2.08 12.12 4.77
C ILE A 159 2.32 12.02 3.27
N MET A 160 3.51 11.54 2.87
CA MET A 160 3.75 11.23 1.46
C MET A 160 2.85 10.07 1.02
N THR A 161 2.37 10.13 -0.23
CA THR A 161 1.56 9.05 -0.80
C THR A 161 2.09 8.60 -2.15
N ALA A 162 1.86 7.33 -2.49
CA ALA A 162 1.99 6.84 -3.86
C ALA A 162 0.60 6.63 -4.49
N ALA A 163 0.43 7.11 -5.71
CA ALA A 163 -0.73 6.80 -6.54
C ALA A 163 -0.44 5.55 -7.41
N VAL A 164 -1.42 4.66 -7.51
CA VAL A 164 -1.36 3.44 -8.33
C VAL A 164 -2.72 3.17 -8.96
N GLY A 165 -2.74 2.42 -10.07
CA GLY A 165 -3.98 1.91 -10.65
C GLY A 165 -4.33 2.59 -11.98
N MET A 166 -4.15 1.83 -13.06
CA MET A 166 -4.42 2.27 -14.44
C MET A 166 -3.73 3.60 -14.79
N ILE A 167 -2.48 3.75 -14.38
CA ILE A 167 -1.59 4.85 -14.79
C ILE A 167 -0.68 4.26 -15.86
N THR A 168 -0.77 4.78 -17.08
CA THR A 168 -0.16 4.16 -18.27
C THR A 168 0.51 5.14 -19.22
N THR A 169 0.26 6.44 -19.10
CA THR A 169 0.93 7.46 -19.92
C THR A 169 1.85 8.35 -19.10
N ALA A 170 2.77 9.04 -19.79
CA ALA A 170 3.70 9.97 -19.17
C ALA A 170 2.98 11.21 -18.64
N GLU A 171 1.98 11.70 -19.39
CA GLU A 171 1.16 12.85 -19.04
C GLU A 171 0.27 12.58 -17.84
N GLU A 172 -0.27 11.36 -17.73
CA GLU A 172 -1.00 10.90 -16.55
C GLU A 172 -0.10 10.94 -15.30
N ALA A 173 1.11 10.39 -15.40
CA ALA A 173 2.07 10.38 -14.30
C ALA A 173 2.52 11.79 -13.90
N GLU A 174 2.85 12.63 -14.87
CA GLU A 174 3.24 14.02 -14.66
C GLU A 174 2.09 14.81 -14.00
N GLY A 175 0.86 14.67 -14.50
CA GLY A 175 -0.31 15.34 -13.94
C GLY A 175 -0.57 14.99 -12.48
N ILE A 176 -0.29 13.74 -12.06
CA ILE A 176 -0.39 13.35 -10.65
C ILE A 176 0.58 14.14 -9.77
N ILE A 177 1.82 14.30 -10.21
CA ILE A 177 2.86 14.99 -9.45
C ILE A 177 2.65 16.51 -9.50
N ALA A 178 2.44 17.06 -10.69
CA ALA A 178 2.26 18.50 -10.93
C ALA A 178 1.02 19.06 -10.21
N GLU A 179 -0.04 18.27 -10.07
CA GLU A 179 -1.25 18.64 -9.32
C GLU A 179 -1.19 18.22 -7.84
N GLU A 180 -0.02 17.81 -7.34
CA GLU A 180 0.24 17.39 -5.95
C GLU A 180 -0.70 16.28 -5.42
N LYS A 181 -1.23 15.44 -6.32
CA LYS A 181 -2.15 14.34 -5.97
C LYS A 181 -1.43 13.19 -5.25
N ALA A 182 -0.14 13.01 -5.50
CA ALA A 182 0.73 12.07 -4.80
C ALA A 182 2.19 12.55 -4.86
N ASP A 183 3.08 11.83 -4.19
CA ASP A 183 4.54 12.07 -4.19
C ASP A 183 5.28 11.05 -5.04
N LEU A 184 4.70 9.87 -5.22
CA LEU A 184 5.21 8.81 -6.10
C LEU A 184 4.09 8.29 -7.03
N VAL A 185 4.51 7.79 -8.19
CA VAL A 185 3.63 7.12 -9.16
C VAL A 185 4.08 5.67 -9.30
N PHE A 186 3.21 4.73 -8.93
CA PHE A 186 3.46 3.30 -9.03
C PHE A 186 2.78 2.75 -10.29
N MET A 187 3.56 2.06 -11.11
CA MET A 187 3.10 1.44 -12.35
C MET A 187 3.36 -0.07 -12.33
N ALA A 188 2.33 -0.85 -12.62
CA ALA A 188 2.43 -2.31 -12.64
C ALA A 188 2.35 -2.86 -14.06
N ARG A 189 1.14 -2.99 -14.61
CA ARG A 189 0.91 -3.58 -15.94
C ARG A 189 1.61 -2.83 -17.08
N GLN A 190 1.84 -1.51 -16.94
CA GLN A 190 2.59 -0.75 -17.93
C GLN A 190 4.05 -1.21 -17.99
N MET A 191 4.72 -1.37 -16.85
CA MET A 191 6.11 -1.84 -16.79
C MET A 191 6.28 -3.29 -17.26
N LEU A 192 5.22 -4.12 -17.19
CA LEU A 192 5.22 -5.46 -17.79
C LEU A 192 5.13 -5.44 -19.32
N ARG A 193 4.43 -4.45 -19.89
CA ARG A 193 4.27 -4.30 -21.35
C ARG A 193 5.45 -3.58 -21.97
N ASP A 194 5.97 -2.58 -21.26
CA ASP A 194 7.08 -1.73 -21.69
C ASP A 194 8.04 -1.49 -20.50
N PRO A 195 9.13 -2.26 -20.40
CA PRO A 195 10.09 -2.11 -19.32
C PRO A 195 10.92 -0.81 -19.43
N TYR A 196 10.94 -0.15 -20.60
CA TYR A 196 11.67 1.11 -20.82
C TYR A 196 10.74 2.33 -20.80
N PHE A 197 9.51 2.15 -20.30
CA PHE A 197 8.51 3.21 -20.21
C PHE A 197 9.09 4.50 -19.62
N ALA A 198 9.90 4.45 -18.56
CA ALA A 198 10.48 5.64 -17.94
C ALA A 198 11.40 6.45 -18.89
N LEU A 199 12.15 5.78 -19.77
CA LEU A 199 12.98 6.46 -20.79
C LEU A 199 12.10 7.11 -21.86
N GLY A 200 11.05 6.41 -22.29
CA GLY A 200 10.06 6.93 -23.24
C GLY A 200 9.27 8.11 -22.66
N ALA A 201 8.86 8.02 -21.40
CA ALA A 201 8.14 9.07 -20.69
C ALA A 201 8.97 10.34 -20.56
N ALA A 202 10.26 10.22 -20.23
CA ALA A 202 11.17 11.36 -20.20
C ALA A 202 11.23 12.07 -21.56
N LYS A 203 11.32 11.30 -22.66
CA LYS A 203 11.28 11.86 -24.02
C LYS A 203 9.96 12.58 -24.33
N THR A 204 8.82 11.97 -24.01
CA THR A 204 7.49 12.56 -24.20
C THR A 204 7.33 13.88 -23.44
N LEU A 205 7.84 13.94 -22.21
CA LEU A 205 7.76 15.12 -21.34
C LEU A 205 8.89 16.13 -21.58
N ASN A 206 9.75 15.92 -22.58
CA ASN A 206 10.95 16.73 -22.84
C ASN A 206 11.86 16.89 -21.60
N SER A 207 11.98 15.83 -20.81
CA SER A 207 12.82 15.76 -19.62
C SER A 207 14.11 15.01 -19.91
N GLU A 208 15.22 15.53 -19.39
CA GLU A 208 16.53 14.88 -19.48
C GLU A 208 16.65 13.78 -18.43
N THR A 209 17.03 12.57 -18.87
CA THR A 209 17.31 11.45 -17.97
C THR A 209 18.59 10.72 -18.39
N HIS A 210 19.15 9.98 -17.44
CA HIS A 210 20.28 9.09 -17.70
C HIS A 210 19.83 7.88 -18.50
N TRP A 211 20.48 7.65 -19.64
CA TRP A 211 20.34 6.42 -20.40
C TRP A 211 21.55 5.54 -20.10
N PRO A 212 21.39 4.20 -20.00
CA PRO A 212 22.54 3.31 -20.02
C PRO A 212 23.42 3.62 -21.23
N VAL A 213 24.75 3.69 -21.04
CA VAL A 213 25.70 4.14 -22.08
C VAL A 213 25.53 3.39 -23.41
N GLN A 214 25.14 2.11 -23.35
CA GLN A 214 24.89 1.25 -24.51
C GLN A 214 23.70 1.72 -25.37
N TYR A 215 22.79 2.54 -24.82
CA TYR A 215 21.57 3.02 -25.48
C TYR A 215 21.60 4.51 -25.83
N GLU A 216 22.67 5.24 -25.51
CA GLU A 216 22.75 6.70 -25.75
C GLU A 216 22.47 7.09 -27.20
N ARG A 217 22.85 6.26 -28.17
CA ARG A 217 22.60 6.50 -29.62
C ARG A 217 21.13 6.40 -30.03
N SER A 218 20.24 5.98 -29.13
CA SER A 218 18.79 5.85 -29.37
C SER A 218 17.94 6.91 -28.64
N LYS A 219 18.59 7.80 -27.89
CA LYS A 219 17.94 8.91 -27.17
C LYS A 219 17.19 9.84 -28.12
#